data_AF-A0A061BK85-F1
#
_entry.id   AF-A0A061BK85-F1
#
_cell.length_a   1.000
_cell.length_b   1.000
_cell.length_c   1.000
_cell.angle_alpha   90.00
_cell.angle_beta   90.00
_cell.angle_gamma   90.00
#
_symmetry.space_group_name_H-M   'P 1'
#
loop_
_entity.id
_entity.type
_entity.pdbx_description
1 polymer ?
#
loop_
_entity_poly.entity_id
_entity_poly.type
_entity_poly.pdbx_seq_one_letter_code
_entity_poly.pdbx_strand_id
1 'polypeptide(L)'
;MTRNRFIIGGPAPWPAFTAVNDSIRGGSSTSSFAVNHETNVATFAGHLDYTTLGGAGFASQSTTFEPSRLSLPRSTTSGLFLTFLPPLSPPSHKTPTKFTLNIKDSKPERRPDGRRESVTVYEFEVDVEEYRDDGLFDEKVDADVEKGEGKARRSVTVLAKWDDFKPFYRGKPKEDAAPLDPSAIYELSFMCRSNFGQQQGDFSLDIVSLSAAPAHSTSSNWFRTVCQTVSGWWSRLVGAVLSLFGRESRDGAVRLE
;
A
#
# COMPACT_ATOMS: atom_id res chain seq x y z
N MET A 1 6.61 -27.75 -9.63
CA MET A 1 6.78 -26.50 -8.85
C MET A 1 6.74 -25.33 -9.81
N THR A 2 5.64 -24.59 -9.87
CA THR A 2 5.56 -23.35 -10.67
C THR A 2 6.38 -22.29 -9.97
N ARG A 3 7.51 -21.86 -10.58
CA ARG A 3 8.29 -20.73 -10.06
C ARG A 3 7.40 -19.48 -10.05
N ASN A 4 7.50 -18.67 -8.99
CA ASN A 4 6.84 -17.37 -8.95
C ASN A 4 7.28 -16.54 -10.17
N ARG A 5 6.30 -15.97 -10.88
CA ARG A 5 6.57 -15.09 -12.02
C ARG A 5 6.88 -13.70 -11.46
N PHE A 6 8.16 -13.37 -11.34
CA PHE A 6 8.62 -12.06 -10.90
C PHE A 6 8.29 -10.99 -11.95
N ILE A 7 7.78 -9.86 -11.48
CA ILE A 7 7.37 -8.72 -12.29
C ILE A 7 8.47 -7.65 -12.23
N ILE A 8 8.90 -7.33 -11.01
CA ILE A 8 10.02 -6.42 -10.72
C ILE A 8 10.77 -6.93 -9.49
N GLY A 9 12.09 -6.71 -9.45
CA GLY A 9 12.95 -7.19 -8.35
C GLY A 9 13.08 -8.71 -8.27
N GLY A 10 13.82 -9.19 -7.28
CA GLY A 10 14.24 -10.59 -7.20
C GLY A 10 15.09 -10.97 -8.43
N PRO A 11 14.76 -12.01 -9.21
CA PRO A 11 15.43 -12.32 -10.46
C PRO A 11 14.99 -11.44 -11.65
N ALA A 12 13.95 -10.61 -11.49
CA ALA A 12 13.52 -9.68 -12.54
C ALA A 12 14.22 -8.31 -12.37
N PRO A 13 14.51 -7.60 -13.48
CA PRO A 13 15.11 -6.27 -13.41
C PRO A 13 14.15 -5.26 -12.77
N TRP A 14 14.72 -4.24 -12.13
CA TRP A 14 13.98 -3.07 -11.68
C TRP A 14 13.78 -2.09 -12.84
N PRO A 15 12.55 -1.64 -13.14
CA PRO A 15 12.31 -0.59 -14.12
C PRO A 15 12.66 0.79 -13.53
N ALA A 16 12.69 1.81 -14.38
CA ALA A 16 12.75 3.18 -13.91
C ALA A 16 11.46 3.56 -13.19
N PHE A 17 11.62 4.25 -12.05
CA PHE A 17 10.53 4.88 -11.30
C PHE A 17 10.66 6.40 -11.39
N THR A 18 9.52 7.09 -11.45
CA THR A 18 9.44 8.55 -11.50
C THR A 18 8.56 9.06 -10.38
N ALA A 19 9.00 10.15 -9.74
CA ALA A 19 8.26 10.80 -8.67
C ALA A 19 6.93 11.38 -9.17
N VAL A 20 5.85 11.07 -8.47
CA VAL A 20 4.55 11.72 -8.59
C VAL A 20 4.10 12.05 -7.17
N ASN A 21 4.43 13.26 -6.72
CA ASN A 21 4.12 13.73 -5.37
C ASN A 21 2.97 14.75 -5.42
N ASP A 22 2.51 15.15 -4.24
CA ASP A 22 1.48 16.17 -4.07
C ASP A 22 1.88 17.59 -4.52
N SER A 23 3.15 17.81 -4.90
CA SER A 23 3.62 19.06 -5.53
C SER A 23 2.82 19.43 -6.78
N ILE A 24 2.23 18.46 -7.50
CA ILE A 24 1.31 18.71 -8.62
C ILE A 24 0.00 19.40 -8.20
N ARG A 25 -0.24 19.51 -6.89
CA ARG A 25 -1.35 20.23 -6.25
C ARG A 25 -0.84 21.34 -5.31
N GLY A 26 0.45 21.66 -5.36
CA GLY A 26 1.09 22.62 -4.46
C GLY A 26 1.47 22.06 -3.08
N GLY A 27 1.50 20.74 -2.91
CA GLY A 27 1.99 20.10 -1.69
C GLY A 27 3.52 20.08 -1.58
N SER A 28 4.02 19.69 -0.41
CA SER A 28 5.45 19.71 -0.07
C SER A 28 6.04 18.32 0.19
N SER A 29 5.32 17.25 -0.15
CA SER A 29 5.85 15.89 0.00
C SER A 29 6.89 15.58 -1.09
N THR A 30 7.87 14.77 -0.73
CA THR A 30 8.95 14.33 -1.63
C THR A 30 9.14 12.83 -1.57
N SER A 31 9.64 12.25 -2.66
CA SER A 31 10.00 10.83 -2.71
C SER A 31 11.16 10.57 -3.66
N SER A 32 11.86 9.47 -3.41
CA SER A 32 12.91 8.89 -4.25
C SER A 32 12.75 7.37 -4.32
N PHE A 33 13.35 6.78 -5.34
CA PHE A 33 13.43 5.33 -5.53
C PHE A 33 14.85 4.97 -5.95
N ALA A 34 15.54 4.15 -5.15
CA ALA A 34 16.92 3.76 -5.41
C ALA A 34 17.08 2.25 -5.28
N VAL A 35 17.83 1.63 -6.19
CA VAL A 35 18.12 0.19 -6.16
C VAL A 35 19.54 -0.02 -5.68
N ASN A 36 19.73 -0.79 -4.62
CA ASN A 36 21.05 -1.23 -4.20
C ASN A 36 21.49 -2.40 -5.09
N HIS A 37 22.56 -2.23 -5.86
CA HIS A 37 23.01 -3.22 -6.85
C HIS A 37 23.63 -4.49 -6.25
N GLU A 38 24.13 -4.44 -5.02
CA GLU A 38 24.74 -5.59 -4.34
C GLU A 38 23.68 -6.53 -3.78
N THR A 39 22.63 -5.95 -3.18
CA THR A 39 21.54 -6.70 -2.54
C THR A 39 20.32 -6.91 -3.46
N ASN A 40 20.25 -6.16 -4.56
CA ASN A 40 19.11 -6.05 -5.46
C ASN A 40 17.78 -5.65 -4.77
N VAL A 41 17.88 -4.92 -3.66
CA VAL A 41 16.74 -4.37 -2.91
C VAL A 41 16.53 -2.92 -3.32
N ALA A 42 15.28 -2.54 -3.56
CA ALA A 42 14.91 -1.17 -3.87
C ALA A 42 14.39 -0.45 -2.62
N THR A 43 14.85 0.77 -2.38
CA THR A 43 14.38 1.63 -1.29
C THR A 43 13.49 2.73 -1.86
N PHE A 44 12.22 2.72 -1.46
CA PHE A 44 11.27 3.81 -1.65
C PHE A 44 11.24 4.68 -0.40
N ALA A 45 11.76 5.91 -0.47
CA ALA A 45 11.91 6.78 0.69
C ALA A 45 11.52 8.22 0.37
N GLY A 46 11.35 9.04 1.39
CA GLY A 46 11.03 10.44 1.22
C GLY A 46 10.51 11.11 2.47
N HIS A 47 9.92 12.29 2.28
CA HIS A 47 9.26 13.05 3.32
C HIS A 47 7.79 13.25 2.97
N LEU A 48 6.89 12.86 3.86
CA LEU A 48 5.46 13.06 3.72
C LEU A 48 5.03 14.28 4.54
N ASP A 49 4.57 15.33 3.87
CA ASP A 49 3.95 16.48 4.52
C ASP A 49 2.44 16.49 4.24
N TYR A 50 1.65 16.54 5.31
CA TYR A 50 0.21 16.73 5.17
C TYR A 50 -0.23 18.17 5.45
N THR A 51 0.64 18.99 6.05
CA THR A 51 0.23 20.29 6.58
C THR A 51 -0.03 21.31 5.47
N THR A 52 0.77 21.27 4.40
CA THR A 52 0.68 22.21 3.26
C THR A 52 -0.70 22.17 2.60
N LEU A 53 -1.33 20.99 2.49
CA LEU A 53 -2.65 20.83 1.85
C LEU A 53 -3.76 20.58 2.87
N GLY A 54 -3.61 21.06 4.11
CA GLY A 54 -4.67 21.05 5.12
C GLY A 54 -5.08 19.64 5.57
N GLY A 55 -4.10 18.77 5.80
CA GLY A 55 -4.29 17.37 6.20
C GLY A 55 -4.11 16.37 5.06
N ALA A 56 -4.18 16.80 3.79
CA ALA A 56 -3.87 15.95 2.66
C ALA A 56 -2.37 15.96 2.35
N GLY A 57 -1.81 14.82 1.95
CA GLY A 57 -0.44 14.71 1.48
C GLY A 57 -0.19 13.35 0.85
N PHE A 58 0.63 13.31 -0.19
CA PHE A 58 1.11 12.05 -0.76
C PHE A 58 2.45 12.20 -1.46
N ALA A 59 3.27 11.15 -1.35
CA ALA A 59 4.49 10.97 -2.09
C ALA A 59 4.45 9.62 -2.79
N SER A 60 4.75 9.56 -4.08
CA SER A 60 4.72 8.28 -4.80
C SER A 60 5.81 8.16 -5.86
N GLN A 61 6.19 6.92 -6.13
CA GLN A 61 7.11 6.55 -7.20
C GLN A 61 6.38 5.61 -8.14
N SER A 62 6.31 5.99 -9.41
CA SER A 62 5.50 5.33 -10.42
C SER A 62 6.35 4.78 -11.56
N THR A 63 5.98 3.62 -12.07
CA THR A 63 6.55 3.02 -13.29
C THR A 63 5.44 2.63 -14.27
N THR A 64 5.70 2.80 -15.56
CA THR A 64 4.74 2.54 -16.64
C THR A 64 5.20 1.37 -17.51
N PHE A 65 4.28 0.49 -17.89
CA PHE A 65 4.54 -0.62 -18.79
C PHE A 65 4.24 -0.21 -20.23
N GLU A 66 5.26 0.28 -20.92
CA GLU A 66 5.22 0.64 -22.35
C GLU A 66 6.39 -0.02 -23.11
N PRO A 67 6.22 -0.37 -24.40
CA PRO A 67 5.02 -0.23 -25.23
C PRO A 67 3.95 -1.29 -24.92
N SER A 68 4.30 -2.35 -24.20
CA SER A 68 3.41 -3.46 -23.88
C SER A 68 2.97 -3.41 -22.42
N ARG A 69 1.65 -3.39 -22.19
CA ARG A 69 1.03 -3.50 -20.87
C ARG A 69 1.42 -4.80 -20.16
N LEU A 70 1.48 -4.77 -18.84
CA LEU A 70 1.65 -5.97 -18.03
C LEU A 70 0.32 -6.75 -17.99
N SER A 71 0.36 -8.04 -18.33
CA SER A 71 -0.83 -8.90 -18.35
C SER A 71 -0.72 -10.06 -17.36
N LEU A 72 -1.60 -10.04 -16.37
CA LEU A 72 -1.76 -11.00 -15.28
C LEU A 72 -3.23 -11.42 -15.21
N PRO A 73 -3.75 -12.20 -16.18
CA PRO A 73 -5.16 -12.53 -16.21
C PRO A 73 -5.57 -13.34 -14.96
N ARG A 74 -6.81 -13.11 -14.51
CA ARG A 74 -7.39 -13.81 -13.34
C ARG A 74 -7.44 -15.33 -13.52
N SER A 75 -7.44 -15.81 -14.76
CA SER A 75 -7.39 -17.25 -15.08
C SER A 75 -6.09 -17.93 -14.64
N THR A 76 -4.99 -17.18 -14.50
CA THR A 76 -3.68 -17.72 -14.10
C THR A 76 -3.12 -17.09 -12.83
N THR A 77 -3.67 -15.95 -12.39
CA THR A 77 -3.18 -15.21 -11.22
C THR A 77 -4.32 -14.80 -10.27
N SER A 78 -4.09 -14.87 -8.95
CA SER A 78 -5.04 -14.44 -7.91
C SER A 78 -4.70 -13.08 -7.29
N GLY A 79 -3.51 -12.54 -7.58
CA GLY A 79 -3.02 -11.32 -6.97
C GLY A 79 -1.53 -11.10 -7.20
N LEU A 80 -0.95 -10.27 -6.33
CA LEU A 80 0.48 -9.96 -6.30
C LEU A 80 1.06 -10.37 -4.94
N PHE A 81 2.24 -10.96 -4.97
CA PHE A 81 3.11 -11.09 -3.81
C PHE A 81 4.02 -9.88 -3.74
N LEU A 82 3.82 -9.03 -2.72
CA LEU A 82 4.71 -7.95 -2.37
C LEU A 82 5.69 -8.46 -1.31
N THR A 83 6.98 -8.53 -1.65
CA THR A 83 8.04 -8.92 -0.72
C THR A 83 8.86 -7.70 -0.33
N PHE A 84 9.02 -7.46 0.97
CA PHE A 84 9.74 -6.31 1.52
C PHE A 84 10.54 -6.72 2.77
N LEU A 85 11.44 -5.85 3.21
CA LEU A 85 12.15 -5.99 4.48
C LEU A 85 11.42 -5.17 5.55
N PRO A 86 10.92 -5.78 6.65
CA PRO A 86 10.23 -5.05 7.72
C PRO A 86 11.16 -4.08 8.44
N PRO A 87 10.69 -2.90 8.89
CA PRO A 87 11.53 -1.88 9.52
C PRO A 87 12.35 -2.42 10.70
N LEU A 88 13.64 -2.06 10.78
CA LEU A 88 14.58 -2.56 11.79
C LEU A 88 14.42 -1.91 13.17
N SER A 89 13.94 -0.68 13.20
CA SER A 89 13.75 0.09 14.43
C SER A 89 12.27 0.30 14.66
N PRO A 90 11.79 0.31 15.93
CA PRO A 90 10.45 0.73 16.21
C PRO A 90 10.26 2.13 15.59
N PRO A 91 9.25 2.32 14.73
CA PRO A 91 9.00 3.63 14.15
C PRO A 91 8.83 4.61 15.30
N SER A 92 9.40 5.81 15.18
CA SER A 92 8.91 6.90 16.02
C SER A 92 7.39 6.99 15.80
N HIS A 93 6.61 7.43 16.79
CA HIS A 93 5.17 7.66 16.60
C HIS A 93 4.82 8.64 15.44
N LYS A 94 5.85 9.21 14.80
CA LYS A 94 5.76 10.13 13.67
C LYS A 94 6.34 9.54 12.37
N THR A 95 6.68 8.25 12.30
CA THR A 95 7.20 7.65 11.07
C THR A 95 6.04 6.96 10.33
N PRO A 96 5.77 7.29 9.05
CA PRO A 96 4.73 6.60 8.30
C PRO A 96 5.02 5.10 8.18
N THR A 97 4.01 4.28 8.47
CA THR A 97 4.09 2.80 8.40
C THR A 97 3.15 2.23 7.34
N LYS A 98 2.18 3.01 6.88
CA LYS A 98 1.21 2.59 5.87
C LYS A 98 1.66 2.99 4.48
N PHE A 99 1.75 2.00 3.61
CA PHE A 99 2.11 2.17 2.21
C PHE A 99 1.02 1.61 1.32
N THR A 100 0.88 2.20 0.14
CA THR A 100 -0.12 1.78 -0.84
C THR A 100 0.57 1.30 -2.11
N LEU A 101 0.18 0.12 -2.56
CA LEU A 101 0.45 -0.38 -3.91
C LEU A 101 -0.72 0.02 -4.81
N ASN A 102 -0.43 0.81 -5.84
CA ASN A 102 -1.43 1.32 -6.77
C ASN A 102 -1.29 0.66 -8.13
N ILE A 103 -2.42 0.37 -8.75
CA ILE A 103 -2.51 -0.17 -10.12
C ILE A 103 -3.44 0.72 -10.95
N LYS A 104 -3.07 0.97 -12.21
CA LYS A 104 -3.95 1.54 -13.23
C LYS A 104 -4.08 0.56 -14.38
N ASP A 105 -5.31 0.14 -14.66
CA ASP A 105 -5.67 -0.77 -15.75
C ASP A 105 -6.10 -0.05 -17.04
N SER A 106 -6.11 1.28 -17.00
CA SER A 106 -6.54 2.14 -18.10
C SER A 106 -5.39 3.05 -18.51
N LYS A 107 -5.17 3.18 -19.82
CA LYS A 107 -4.17 4.12 -20.35
C LYS A 107 -4.65 5.55 -20.05
N PRO A 108 -3.85 6.37 -19.35
CA PRO A 108 -4.18 7.78 -19.15
C PRO A 108 -4.12 8.52 -20.47
N GLU A 109 -5.24 9.13 -20.86
CA GLU A 109 -5.27 10.03 -22.00
C GLU A 109 -4.48 11.32 -21.69
N ARG A 110 -3.95 11.95 -22.74
CA ARG A 110 -3.40 13.30 -22.64
C ARG A 110 -4.37 14.26 -23.29
N ARG A 111 -4.69 15.33 -22.59
CA ARG A 111 -5.49 16.45 -23.10
C ARG A 111 -4.73 17.18 -24.22
N PRO A 112 -5.44 17.99 -25.02
CA PRO A 112 -4.82 18.89 -25.99
C PRO A 112 -3.79 19.86 -25.37
N ASP A 113 -3.95 20.22 -24.09
CA ASP A 113 -2.99 21.05 -23.33
C ASP A 113 -1.74 20.28 -22.83
N GLY A 114 -1.62 18.99 -23.18
CA GLY A 114 -0.53 18.11 -22.76
C GLY A 114 -0.69 17.54 -21.35
N ARG A 115 -1.70 17.98 -20.59
CA ARG A 115 -1.95 17.49 -19.23
C ARG A 115 -2.51 16.08 -19.27
N ARG A 116 -1.96 15.23 -18.42
CA ARG A 116 -2.42 13.84 -18.26
C ARG A 116 -3.77 13.82 -17.53
N GLU A 117 -4.72 13.06 -18.09
CA GLU A 117 -6.03 12.84 -17.48
C GLU A 117 -5.91 11.91 -16.27
N SER A 118 -6.81 12.12 -15.30
CA SER A 118 -6.93 11.19 -14.19
C SER A 118 -7.69 9.95 -14.66
N VAL A 119 -7.21 8.78 -14.28
CA VAL A 119 -7.89 7.50 -14.46
C VAL A 119 -8.25 6.92 -13.10
N THR A 120 -9.09 5.90 -13.07
CA THR A 120 -9.31 5.10 -11.85
C THR A 120 -7.97 4.50 -11.40
N VAL A 121 -7.70 4.59 -10.10
CA VAL A 121 -6.56 3.97 -9.44
C VAL A 121 -7.08 2.91 -8.49
N TYR A 122 -6.53 1.72 -8.55
CA TYR A 122 -6.87 0.64 -7.65
C TYR A 122 -5.79 0.56 -6.57
N GLU A 123 -6.18 0.77 -5.32
CA GLU A 123 -5.28 0.94 -4.17
C GLU A 123 -5.35 -0.30 -3.27
N PHE A 124 -4.19 -0.85 -2.91
CA PHE A 124 -4.02 -1.86 -1.86
C PHE A 124 -3.10 -1.29 -0.78
N GLU A 125 -3.59 -1.18 0.45
CA GLU A 125 -2.81 -0.66 1.59
C GLU A 125 -2.16 -1.81 2.38
N VAL A 126 -0.92 -1.61 2.79
CA VAL A 126 -0.19 -2.48 3.70
C VAL A 126 0.39 -1.64 4.83
N ASP A 127 0.17 -2.05 6.08
CA ASP A 127 0.84 -1.49 7.24
C ASP A 127 2.07 -2.36 7.57
N VAL A 128 3.27 -1.83 7.35
CA VAL A 128 4.50 -2.62 7.56
C VAL A 128 4.82 -2.81 9.03
N GLU A 129 4.20 -2.05 9.93
CA GLU A 129 4.35 -2.24 11.37
C GLU A 129 3.76 -3.58 11.84
N GLU A 130 2.71 -4.08 11.19
CA GLU A 130 2.10 -5.39 11.48
C GLU A 130 3.07 -6.56 11.29
N TYR A 131 4.16 -6.35 10.54
CA TYR A 131 5.15 -7.35 10.19
C TYR A 131 6.52 -7.11 10.81
N ARG A 132 6.60 -6.16 11.77
CA ARG A 132 7.85 -5.89 12.48
C ARG A 132 8.33 -7.16 13.17
N ASP A 133 9.63 -7.36 13.15
CA ASP A 133 10.28 -8.40 13.96
C ASP A 133 10.34 -7.87 15.40
N ASP A 134 9.34 -8.20 16.22
CA ASP A 134 9.32 -7.89 17.65
C ASP A 134 10.19 -8.85 18.48
N GLY A 135 10.91 -9.76 17.81
CA GLY A 135 11.75 -10.76 18.46
C GLY A 135 10.98 -11.92 19.10
N LEU A 136 9.66 -12.07 18.85
CA LEU A 136 8.84 -13.15 19.44
C LEU A 136 8.69 -14.40 18.57
N PHE A 137 9.31 -14.46 17.38
CA PHE A 137 9.30 -15.68 16.57
C PHE A 137 10.48 -16.60 16.90
N ASP A 138 10.12 -17.67 17.60
CA ASP A 138 10.83 -18.87 18.06
C ASP A 138 12.24 -19.13 17.51
N GLU A 139 13.18 -19.29 18.46
CA GLU A 139 14.38 -20.09 18.32
C GLU A 139 14.04 -21.48 17.76
N LYS A 140 14.37 -21.72 16.49
CA LYS A 140 14.90 -22.99 15.94
C LYS A 140 14.93 -22.91 14.42
N VAL A 141 15.93 -22.19 13.91
CA VAL A 141 16.57 -22.60 12.65
C VAL A 141 17.91 -23.15 13.10
N ASP A 142 18.15 -24.42 12.78
CA ASP A 142 19.21 -25.24 13.32
C ASP A 142 20.55 -24.51 13.39
N ALA A 143 21.13 -24.54 14.58
CA ALA A 143 22.40 -23.94 14.91
C ALA A 143 23.52 -24.68 14.19
N ASP A 144 23.97 -24.11 13.08
CA ASP A 144 25.33 -24.22 12.56
C ASP A 144 25.70 -22.86 11.95
N VAL A 145 25.95 -21.86 12.81
CA VAL A 145 26.55 -20.59 12.38
C VAL A 145 27.79 -20.34 13.21
N GLU A 146 28.93 -20.68 12.62
CA GLU A 146 30.23 -20.15 13.00
C GLU A 146 30.20 -18.62 12.97
N LYS A 147 30.93 -18.05 13.93
CA LYS A 147 31.10 -16.62 14.18
C LYS A 147 31.51 -15.87 12.90
N GLY A 148 30.79 -14.81 12.52
CA GLY A 148 31.42 -13.75 11.72
C GLY A 148 30.59 -12.84 10.82
N GLU A 149 29.29 -13.08 10.59
CA GLU A 149 28.51 -12.27 9.63
C GLU A 149 27.18 -11.79 10.23
N GLY A 150 26.86 -10.50 10.03
CA GLY A 150 25.64 -9.89 10.56
C GLY A 150 24.39 -10.65 10.10
N LYS A 151 23.48 -10.94 11.03
CA LYS A 151 22.24 -11.70 10.77
C LYS A 151 21.47 -11.04 9.61
N ALA A 152 21.31 -11.75 8.50
CA ALA A 152 20.56 -11.26 7.33
C ALA A 152 19.12 -10.89 7.73
N ARG A 153 18.68 -9.69 7.36
CA ARG A 153 17.32 -9.19 7.66
C ARG A 153 16.29 -10.09 6.97
N ARG A 154 15.37 -10.66 7.75
CA ARG A 154 14.28 -11.50 7.23
C ARG A 154 13.37 -10.66 6.32
N SER A 155 12.97 -11.22 5.18
CA SER A 155 11.96 -10.63 4.31
C SER A 155 10.56 -11.16 4.66
N VAL A 156 9.55 -10.36 4.36
CA VAL A 156 8.13 -10.67 4.52
C VAL A 156 7.46 -10.59 3.17
N THR A 157 6.55 -11.53 2.90
CA THR A 157 5.73 -11.56 1.67
C THR A 157 4.27 -11.44 2.03
N VAL A 158 3.61 -10.41 1.49
CA VAL A 158 2.17 -10.16 1.63
C VAL A 158 1.46 -10.44 0.31
N LEU A 159 0.31 -11.11 0.37
CA LEU A 159 -0.55 -11.36 -0.78
C LEU A 159 -1.56 -10.21 -0.91
N ALA A 160 -1.41 -9.40 -1.95
CA ALA A 160 -2.41 -8.44 -2.39
C ALA A 160 -3.34 -9.11 -3.41
N LYS A 161 -4.49 -9.64 -2.96
CA LYS A 161 -5.44 -10.30 -3.87
C LYS A 161 -6.10 -9.26 -4.77
N TRP A 162 -6.49 -9.66 -5.98
CA TRP A 162 -7.15 -8.75 -6.92
C TRP A 162 -8.42 -8.09 -6.36
N ASP A 163 -9.15 -8.75 -5.46
CA ASP A 163 -10.40 -8.23 -4.88
C ASP A 163 -10.17 -7.33 -3.64
N ASP A 164 -8.94 -7.31 -3.12
CA ASP A 164 -8.55 -6.44 -2.02
C ASP A 164 -8.22 -5.01 -2.49
N PHE A 165 -7.92 -4.84 -3.78
CA PHE A 165 -7.70 -3.53 -4.38
C PHE A 165 -9.00 -2.72 -4.47
N LYS A 166 -9.00 -1.51 -3.92
CA LYS A 166 -10.18 -0.63 -3.89
C LYS A 166 -10.05 0.50 -4.91
N PRO A 167 -11.10 0.80 -5.70
CA PRO A 167 -11.06 1.84 -6.71
C PRO A 167 -11.17 3.25 -6.11
N PHE A 168 -10.31 4.14 -6.60
CA PHE A 168 -10.29 5.57 -6.27
C PHE A 168 -10.22 6.40 -7.56
N TYR A 169 -10.85 7.57 -7.53
CA TYR A 169 -10.72 8.59 -8.57
C TYR A 169 -10.43 9.93 -7.92
N ARG A 170 -9.28 10.53 -8.27
CA ARG A 170 -8.81 11.81 -7.71
C ARG A 170 -8.83 11.84 -6.16
N GLY A 171 -8.40 10.73 -5.54
CA GLY A 171 -8.30 10.59 -4.09
C GLY A 171 -9.63 10.34 -3.37
N LYS A 172 -10.73 10.09 -4.10
CA LYS A 172 -12.04 9.73 -3.53
C LYS A 172 -12.38 8.28 -3.89
N PRO A 173 -12.99 7.50 -2.97
CA PRO A 173 -13.52 6.18 -3.29
C PRO A 173 -14.46 6.24 -4.49
N LYS A 174 -14.38 5.25 -5.38
CA LYS A 174 -15.21 5.13 -6.58
C LYS A 174 -15.85 3.74 -6.61
N GLU A 175 -16.82 3.50 -5.73
CA GLU A 175 -17.45 2.19 -5.51
C GLU A 175 -18.20 1.66 -6.75
N ASP A 176 -18.60 2.55 -7.65
CA ASP A 176 -19.27 2.26 -8.92
C ASP A 176 -18.28 1.93 -10.06
N ALA A 177 -16.97 1.92 -9.80
CA ALA A 177 -15.98 1.54 -10.80
C ALA A 177 -16.12 0.05 -11.19
N ALA A 178 -15.77 -0.26 -12.43
CA ALA A 178 -15.55 -1.64 -12.83
C ALA A 178 -14.47 -2.30 -11.92
N PRO A 179 -14.53 -3.62 -11.71
CA PRO A 179 -13.44 -4.33 -11.04
C PRO A 179 -12.12 -4.17 -11.78
N LEU A 180 -11.01 -4.16 -11.03
CA LEU A 180 -9.66 -4.15 -11.60
C LEU A 180 -9.51 -5.26 -12.66
N ASP A 181 -9.07 -4.88 -13.87
CA ASP A 181 -8.62 -5.81 -14.92
C ASP A 181 -7.09 -6.02 -14.84
N PRO A 182 -6.62 -7.09 -14.19
CA PRO A 182 -5.19 -7.36 -14.08
C PRO A 182 -4.58 -7.87 -15.39
N SER A 183 -5.38 -8.13 -16.43
CA SER A 183 -4.86 -8.45 -17.76
C SER A 183 -4.31 -7.20 -18.48
N ALA A 184 -4.59 -6.00 -17.98
CA ALA A 184 -4.37 -4.72 -18.63
C ALA A 184 -3.59 -3.68 -17.81
N ILE A 185 -2.59 -4.08 -17.03
CA ILE A 185 -1.89 -3.16 -16.14
C ILE A 185 -0.95 -2.23 -16.94
N TYR A 186 -1.24 -0.92 -16.92
CA TYR A 186 -0.44 0.11 -17.60
C TYR A 186 0.56 0.80 -16.67
N GLU A 187 0.21 0.94 -15.39
CA GLU A 187 1.06 1.63 -14.42
C GLU A 187 0.94 0.99 -13.05
N LEU A 188 2.07 1.00 -12.35
CA LEU A 188 2.20 0.60 -10.96
C LEU A 188 2.88 1.73 -10.19
N SER A 189 2.42 2.02 -8.97
CA SER A 189 3.15 2.91 -8.08
C SER A 189 3.17 2.44 -6.63
N PHE A 190 4.26 2.77 -5.94
CA PHE A 190 4.34 2.72 -4.49
C PHE A 190 4.07 4.12 -3.96
N MET A 191 3.22 4.22 -2.96
CA MET A 191 2.77 5.50 -2.42
C MET A 191 2.81 5.49 -0.89
N CYS A 192 3.25 6.60 -0.32
CA CYS A 192 3.06 6.95 1.07
C CYS A 192 2.07 8.13 1.10
N ARG A 193 0.96 7.98 1.83
CA ARG A 193 -0.12 8.99 1.89
C ARG A 193 -0.47 9.33 3.32
N SER A 194 -0.91 10.56 3.56
CA SER A 194 -1.19 11.05 4.92
C SER A 194 -2.41 10.43 5.59
N ASN A 195 -3.30 9.81 4.80
CA ASN A 195 -4.62 9.38 5.26
C ASN A 195 -5.38 10.49 6.01
N PHE A 196 -5.28 11.74 5.51
CA PHE A 196 -5.92 12.92 6.09
C PHE A 196 -5.44 13.23 7.52
N GLY A 197 -4.12 13.22 7.73
CA GLY A 197 -3.50 13.61 9.00
C GLY A 197 -3.14 12.45 9.93
N GLN A 198 -3.26 11.21 9.48
CA GLN A 198 -2.90 10.03 10.27
C GLN A 198 -1.39 9.76 10.29
N GLN A 199 -0.66 10.13 9.24
CA GLN A 199 0.80 9.97 9.18
C GLN A 199 1.47 11.12 8.38
N GLN A 200 2.67 11.51 8.81
CA GLN A 200 3.58 12.48 8.17
C GLN A 200 5.01 12.14 8.58
N GLY A 201 6.00 12.84 8.01
CA GLY A 201 7.41 12.71 8.38
C GLY A 201 8.21 11.88 7.37
N ASP A 202 9.45 11.59 7.74
CA ASP A 202 10.35 10.80 6.90
C ASP A 202 9.91 9.34 6.89
N PHE A 203 9.89 8.74 5.71
CA PHE A 203 9.51 7.34 5.50
C PHE A 203 10.55 6.60 4.66
N SER A 204 10.59 5.28 4.83
CA SER A 204 11.35 4.38 3.98
C SER A 204 10.69 3.00 3.93
N LEU A 205 10.68 2.40 2.75
CA LEU A 205 10.22 1.04 2.49
C LEU A 205 11.25 0.33 1.61
N ASP A 206 11.82 -0.75 2.12
CA ASP A 206 12.76 -1.60 1.38
C ASP A 206 12.02 -2.75 0.71
N ILE A 207 11.91 -2.70 -0.60
CA ILE A 207 11.14 -3.60 -1.45
C ILE A 207 12.12 -4.59 -2.09
N VAL A 208 11.88 -5.87 -1.86
CA VAL A 208 12.69 -6.97 -2.41
C VAL A 208 12.19 -7.35 -3.80
N SER A 209 10.87 -7.51 -3.95
CA SER A 209 10.29 -7.90 -5.23
C SER A 209 8.77 -7.74 -5.25
N LEU A 210 8.23 -7.69 -6.47
CA LEU A 210 6.82 -7.95 -6.74
C LEU A 210 6.70 -9.12 -7.71
N SER A 211 5.87 -10.11 -7.39
CA SER A 211 5.64 -11.28 -8.25
C SER A 211 4.17 -11.64 -8.36
N ALA A 212 3.77 -12.34 -9.41
CA ALA A 212 2.40 -12.77 -9.60
C ALA A 212 2.07 -13.97 -8.69
N ALA A 213 0.96 -13.89 -7.96
CA ALA A 213 0.44 -15.00 -7.17
C ALA A 213 -0.38 -15.94 -8.08
N PRO A 214 -0.07 -17.25 -8.15
CA PRO A 214 -0.80 -18.19 -9.01
C PRO A 214 -2.28 -18.36 -8.61
N ALA A 215 -3.19 -18.47 -9.58
CA ALA A 215 -4.62 -18.64 -9.34
C ALA A 215 -4.99 -19.87 -8.49
N HIS A 216 -4.20 -20.94 -8.56
CA HIS A 216 -4.40 -22.19 -7.82
C HIS A 216 -3.71 -22.20 -6.46
N SER A 217 -3.39 -21.03 -5.90
CA SER A 217 -3.05 -20.91 -4.49
C SER A 217 -4.31 -21.14 -3.62
N THR A 218 -4.96 -22.31 -3.76
CA THR A 218 -5.88 -22.85 -2.76
C THR A 218 -5.08 -23.14 -1.50
N SER A 219 -5.39 -22.37 -0.47
CA SER A 219 -4.87 -22.42 0.90
C SER A 219 -4.58 -23.82 1.45
N SER A 220 -3.46 -23.99 2.18
CA SER A 220 -3.43 -24.90 3.33
C SER A 220 -2.39 -24.47 4.40
N ASN A 221 -2.90 -24.20 5.60
CA ASN A 221 -2.29 -24.41 6.92
C ASN A 221 -1.13 -23.54 7.47
N TRP A 222 -1.20 -22.20 7.39
CA TRP A 222 -0.55 -21.36 8.42
C TRP A 222 -1.42 -20.22 8.99
N PHE A 223 -2.52 -19.85 8.32
CA PHE A 223 -3.35 -18.70 8.68
C PHE A 223 -4.45 -18.97 9.74
N ARG A 224 -4.13 -19.65 10.86
CA ARG A 224 -5.09 -19.84 11.96
C ARG A 224 -4.68 -19.31 13.34
N THR A 225 -3.92 -18.22 13.35
CA THR A 225 -3.77 -17.28 14.47
C THR A 225 -3.38 -15.95 13.81
N VAL A 226 -4.25 -14.99 13.43
CA VAL A 226 -5.07 -14.08 14.25
C VAL A 226 -6.07 -13.35 13.30
N CYS A 227 -7.08 -14.03 12.77
CA CYS A 227 -8.17 -13.38 12.01
C CYS A 227 -9.55 -13.82 12.50
N GLN A 228 -9.77 -13.69 13.81
CA GLN A 228 -11.08 -13.37 14.35
C GLN A 228 -10.90 -12.13 15.23
N THR A 229 -11.85 -11.19 15.14
CA THR A 229 -11.80 -9.79 15.61
C THR A 229 -10.77 -8.96 14.82
N VAL A 230 -11.11 -8.16 13.80
CA VAL A 230 -12.01 -7.00 13.84
C VAL A 230 -12.67 -6.79 12.46
N SER A 231 -13.87 -7.33 12.24
CA SER A 231 -14.75 -6.95 11.12
C SER A 231 -15.81 -5.92 11.52
N GLY A 232 -15.61 -5.20 12.63
CA GLY A 232 -16.67 -4.41 13.29
C GLY A 232 -16.53 -2.89 13.26
N TRP A 233 -15.62 -2.31 12.47
CA TRP A 233 -15.24 -0.88 12.62
C TRP A 233 -15.45 -0.01 11.38
N TRP A 234 -16.36 -0.38 10.47
CA TRP A 234 -16.73 0.44 9.30
C TRP A 234 -18.18 0.97 9.30
N SER A 235 -18.87 0.97 10.44
CA SER A 235 -20.28 1.43 10.51
C SER A 235 -20.56 2.55 11.53
N ARG A 236 -19.57 3.32 12.00
CA ARG A 236 -19.82 4.40 12.99
C ARG A 236 -19.26 5.79 12.68
N LEU A 237 -18.76 6.04 11.47
CA LEU A 237 -18.27 7.39 11.09
C LEU A 237 -19.11 8.14 10.04
N VAL A 238 -20.32 7.67 9.76
CA VAL A 238 -21.33 8.44 8.98
C VAL A 238 -22.52 8.90 9.85
N GLY A 239 -22.64 8.41 11.09
CA GLY A 239 -23.74 8.76 12.00
C GLY A 239 -23.53 9.98 12.90
N ALA A 240 -22.32 10.55 12.96
CA ALA A 240 -21.98 11.59 13.94
C ALA A 240 -22.04 13.03 13.41
N VAL A 241 -22.46 13.25 12.16
CA VAL A 241 -22.57 14.59 11.54
C VAL A 241 -24.03 15.01 11.25
N LEU A 242 -25.02 14.18 11.60
CA LEU A 242 -26.45 14.48 11.39
C LEU A 242 -27.30 14.52 12.67
N SER A 243 -26.69 14.78 13.83
CA SER A 243 -27.44 15.05 15.08
C SER A 243 -27.20 16.46 15.67
N LEU A 244 -26.47 17.33 14.97
CA LEU A 244 -26.16 18.70 15.42
C LEU A 244 -27.10 19.79 14.88
N PHE A 245 -28.16 19.43 14.16
CA PHE A 245 -29.24 20.35 13.80
C PHE A 245 -30.59 19.70 14.08
N GLY A 246 -31.11 19.91 15.28
CA GLY A 246 -32.35 19.24 15.69
C GLY A 246 -32.85 19.58 17.07
N ARG A 247 -33.17 20.87 17.28
CA ARG A 247 -34.31 21.33 18.09
C ARG A 247 -34.10 21.57 19.60
N GLU A 248 -34.15 22.85 19.89
CA GLU A 248 -34.36 23.53 21.17
C GLU A 248 -35.81 23.37 21.70
N SER A 249 -35.94 23.47 23.05
CA SER A 249 -37.16 23.61 23.89
C SER A 249 -38.12 22.41 23.97
N ARG A 250 -38.65 21.97 25.12
CA ARG A 250 -39.03 22.68 26.35
C ARG A 250 -39.36 21.66 27.45
N ASP A 251 -39.31 22.15 28.68
CA ASP A 251 -40.03 21.74 29.89
C ASP A 251 -39.63 20.47 30.66
N GLY A 252 -39.12 20.72 31.88
CA GLY A 252 -38.96 19.76 32.95
C GLY A 252 -40.01 19.93 34.06
N ALA A 253 -40.00 18.91 34.94
CA ALA A 253 -40.77 18.73 36.18
C ALA A 253 -42.27 18.46 35.98
N VAL A 254 -42.86 17.42 36.58
CA VAL A 254 -42.81 17.04 38.00
C VAL A 254 -42.94 15.51 38.16
N ARG A 255 -42.26 14.94 39.16
CA ARG A 255 -42.44 13.56 39.65
C ARG A 255 -43.29 13.62 40.94
N LEU A 256 -44.26 12.73 41.03
CA LEU A 256 -45.11 12.51 42.19
C LEU A 256 -44.36 11.77 43.31
N GLU A 257 -44.69 12.21 44.54
CA GLU A 257 -44.45 11.63 45.87
C GLU A 257 -43.02 11.64 46.44
#